data_AF-A0AAN8G484-F1
#
_entry.id   AF-A0AAN8G484-F1
#
_cell.length_a   1.000
_cell.length_b   1.000
_cell.length_c   1.000
_cell.angle_alpha   90.00
_cell.angle_beta   90.00
_cell.angle_gamma   90.00
#
_symmetry.space_group_name_H-M   'P 1'
#
loop_
_entity.id
_entity.type
_entity.pdbx_description
1 polymer ?
#
loop_
_entity_poly.entity_id
_entity_poly.type
_entity_poly.pdbx_seq_one_letter_code
_entity_poly.pdbx_strand_id
1 'polypeptide(L)'
;MNQNRSDQIIAGAVMVTISIIGNVLNISAVILIYRTPSFHNAFGFICTSTLLADIGVLVVFLGWCAPSVLIGFSEEFLEGYIDEVVGQLIMLFWYASIYGHLLLALNRLVAIIRPIKYNSMFSNRRVIYILAAFWLFCLLVVTVYFFEECNFTFDPDTFVWDYAETVCGQIISFYVDLVHGTVVCVMIILIDTIAFCAIVKKYKRLLRSSVGLTEATKLKQNVRLYVQVSS
;
A
#
# COMPACT_ATOMS: atom_id res chain seq x y z
N MET A 1 0.52 -22.07 30.15
CA MET A 1 -0.81 -22.23 29.51
C MET A 1 -1.63 -20.93 29.50
N ASN A 2 -1.85 -20.25 30.64
CA ASN A 2 -2.65 -19.00 30.64
C ASN A 2 -1.99 -17.81 29.91
N GLN A 3 -0.65 -17.71 29.91
CA GLN A 3 0.07 -16.61 29.26
C GLN A 3 -0.12 -16.60 27.73
N ASN A 4 0.14 -17.74 27.05
CA ASN A 4 -0.02 -17.85 25.59
C ASN A 4 -1.43 -17.51 25.12
N ARG A 5 -2.48 -17.88 25.87
CA ARG A 5 -3.86 -17.60 25.46
C ARG A 5 -4.22 -16.11 25.60
N SER A 6 -3.72 -15.44 26.63
CA SER A 6 -3.89 -13.99 26.76
C SER A 6 -3.19 -13.25 25.63
N ASP A 7 -1.98 -13.66 25.26
CA ASP A 7 -1.20 -13.05 24.17
C ASP A 7 -1.91 -13.24 22.82
N GLN A 8 -2.43 -14.43 22.53
CA GLN A 8 -3.27 -14.70 21.35
C GLN A 8 -4.52 -13.79 21.28
N ILE A 9 -5.25 -13.65 22.40
CA ILE A 9 -6.44 -12.78 22.44
C ILE A 9 -6.07 -11.33 22.14
N ILE A 10 -4.97 -10.84 22.71
CA ILE A 10 -4.49 -9.47 22.47
C ILE A 10 -4.07 -9.30 21.01
N ALA A 11 -3.23 -10.19 20.48
CA ALA A 11 -2.76 -10.14 19.10
C ALA A 11 -3.92 -10.17 18.10
N GLY A 12 -4.86 -11.12 18.27
CA GLY A 12 -6.05 -11.23 17.44
C GLY A 12 -6.94 -10.00 17.53
N ALA A 13 -7.18 -9.45 18.72
CA ALA A 13 -7.96 -8.22 18.90
C ALA A 13 -7.31 -7.02 18.21
N VAL A 14 -5.98 -6.91 18.26
CA VAL A 14 -5.22 -5.87 17.56
C VAL A 14 -5.35 -6.03 16.04
N MET A 15 -5.16 -7.25 15.51
CA MET A 15 -5.32 -7.54 14.08
C MET A 15 -6.71 -7.18 13.58
N VAL A 16 -7.78 -7.58 14.29
CA VAL A 16 -9.17 -7.22 13.97
C VAL A 16 -9.36 -5.71 13.98
N THR A 17 -8.91 -5.05 15.04
CA THR A 17 -9.13 -3.61 15.22
C THR A 17 -8.45 -2.79 14.13
N ILE A 18 -7.15 -3.06 13.87
CA ILE A 18 -6.38 -2.37 12.83
C ILE A 18 -6.98 -2.64 11.45
N SER A 19 -7.34 -3.90 11.17
CA SER A 19 -7.90 -4.27 9.87
C SER A 19 -9.25 -3.62 9.59
N ILE A 20 -10.14 -3.55 10.59
CA ILE A 20 -11.43 -2.87 10.44
C ILE A 20 -11.23 -1.37 10.22
N ILE A 21 -10.46 -0.70 11.09
CA ILE A 21 -10.23 0.74 10.98
C ILE A 21 -9.58 1.08 9.65
N GLY A 22 -8.51 0.36 9.28
CA GLY A 22 -7.80 0.58 8.03
C GLY A 22 -8.68 0.34 6.80
N ASN A 23 -9.50 -0.72 6.79
CA ASN A 23 -10.44 -0.97 5.69
C ASN A 23 -11.50 0.12 5.60
N VAL A 24 -12.07 0.57 6.72
CA VAL A 24 -13.03 1.69 6.72
C VAL A 24 -12.39 2.94 6.12
N LEU A 25 -11.17 3.29 6.52
CA LEU A 25 -10.46 4.47 6.00
C LEU A 25 -10.16 4.34 4.51
N ASN A 26 -9.58 3.20 4.08
CA ASN A 26 -9.22 2.99 2.68
C ASN A 26 -10.44 2.93 1.76
N ILE A 27 -11.50 2.23 2.17
CA ILE A 27 -12.76 2.15 1.40
C ILE A 27 -13.40 3.54 1.33
N SER A 28 -13.42 4.30 2.43
CA SER A 28 -13.94 5.66 2.44
C SER A 28 -13.16 6.57 1.49
N ALA A 29 -11.83 6.45 1.45
CA ALA A 29 -10.99 7.19 0.52
C ALA A 29 -11.27 6.80 -0.94
N VAL A 30 -11.44 5.52 -1.25
CA VAL A 30 -11.84 5.05 -2.59
C VAL A 30 -13.21 5.63 -2.99
N ILE A 31 -14.20 5.59 -2.09
CA ILE A 31 -15.52 6.18 -2.32
C ILE A 31 -15.41 7.68 -2.57
N LEU A 32 -14.60 8.39 -1.80
CA LEU A 32 -14.39 9.83 -1.95
C LEU A 32 -13.75 10.17 -3.31
N ILE A 33 -12.74 9.42 -3.72
CA ILE A 33 -12.11 9.56 -5.04
C ILE A 33 -13.13 9.34 -6.15
N TYR A 34 -13.95 8.29 -6.04
CA TYR A 34 -14.97 7.98 -7.03
C TYR A 34 -16.08 9.05 -7.10
N ARG A 35 -16.50 9.58 -5.95
CA ARG A 35 -17.55 10.60 -5.86
C ARG A 35 -17.11 12.00 -6.29
N THR A 36 -15.81 12.25 -6.37
CA THR A 36 -15.26 13.59 -6.58
C THR A 36 -14.68 13.70 -7.99
N PRO A 37 -15.34 14.41 -8.93
CA PRO A 37 -14.91 14.47 -10.34
C PRO A 37 -13.50 15.04 -10.55
N SER A 38 -13.02 15.89 -9.64
CA SER A 38 -11.65 16.44 -9.72
C SER A 38 -10.57 15.36 -9.55
N PHE A 39 -10.90 14.20 -8.98
CA PHE A 39 -10.00 13.05 -8.86
C PHE A 39 -10.13 12.05 -10.02
N HIS A 40 -11.02 12.25 -11.00
CA HIS A 40 -11.16 11.39 -12.19
C HIS A 40 -10.05 11.61 -13.22
N ASN A 41 -8.81 11.51 -12.74
CA ASN A 41 -7.58 11.72 -13.49
C ASN A 41 -6.54 10.66 -13.09
N ALA A 42 -5.37 10.69 -13.71
CA ALA A 42 -4.26 9.79 -13.43
C ALA A 42 -3.95 9.58 -11.94
N PHE A 43 -3.97 10.63 -11.13
CA PHE A 43 -3.73 10.53 -9.69
C PHE A 43 -4.79 9.67 -9.00
N GLY A 44 -6.07 9.88 -9.30
CA GLY A 44 -7.15 9.13 -8.66
C GLY A 44 -7.10 7.65 -9.02
N PHE A 45 -6.81 7.30 -10.27
CA PHE A 45 -6.64 5.90 -10.68
C PHE A 45 -5.48 5.20 -9.94
N ILE A 46 -4.31 5.85 -9.85
CA ILE A 46 -3.15 5.30 -9.13
C ILE A 46 -3.45 5.18 -7.64
N CYS A 47 -4.04 6.21 -7.05
CA CYS A 47 -4.40 6.24 -5.63
C CYS A 47 -5.42 5.15 -5.30
N THR A 48 -6.48 4.99 -6.10
CA THR A 48 -7.45 3.91 -5.93
C THR A 48 -6.79 2.54 -6.04
N SER A 49 -5.91 2.33 -7.03
CA SER A 49 -5.19 1.05 -7.15
C SER A 49 -4.34 0.72 -5.93
N THR A 50 -3.69 1.74 -5.35
CA THR A 50 -2.87 1.58 -4.13
C THR A 50 -3.75 1.27 -2.92
N LEU A 51 -4.84 2.00 -2.74
CA LEU A 51 -5.81 1.77 -1.65
C LEU A 51 -6.47 0.38 -1.75
N LEU A 52 -6.71 -0.12 -2.97
CA LEU A 52 -7.24 -1.48 -3.18
C LEU A 52 -6.23 -2.55 -2.75
N ALA A 53 -4.94 -2.32 -2.94
CA ALA A 53 -3.91 -3.22 -2.43
C ALA A 53 -3.86 -3.20 -0.89
N ASP A 54 -3.91 -2.00 -0.28
CA ASP A 54 -3.96 -1.84 1.18
C ASP A 54 -5.20 -2.54 1.79
N ILE A 55 -6.37 -2.41 1.13
CA ILE A 55 -7.59 -3.15 1.51
C ILE A 55 -7.36 -4.66 1.43
N GLY A 56 -6.72 -5.14 0.37
CA GLY A 56 -6.40 -6.56 0.20
C GLY A 56 -5.58 -7.12 1.35
N VAL A 57 -4.51 -6.43 1.76
CA VAL A 57 -3.69 -6.82 2.93
C VAL A 57 -4.56 -6.91 4.19
N LEU A 58 -5.34 -5.88 4.49
CA LEU A 58 -6.16 -5.80 5.71
C LEU A 58 -7.30 -6.84 5.71
N VAL A 59 -7.85 -7.18 4.55
CA VAL A 59 -8.84 -8.26 4.42
C VAL A 59 -8.21 -9.61 4.76
N VAL A 60 -6.96 -9.87 4.35
CA VAL A 60 -6.26 -11.11 4.75
C VAL A 60 -6.02 -11.14 6.25
N PHE A 61 -5.55 -10.06 6.87
CA PHE A 61 -5.38 -10.00 8.32
C PHE A 61 -6.70 -10.23 9.08
N LEU A 62 -7.80 -9.66 8.58
CA LEU A 62 -9.13 -9.82 9.20
C LEU A 62 -9.73 -11.21 9.00
N GLY A 63 -9.55 -11.79 7.80
CA GLY A 63 -10.20 -13.03 7.38
C GLY A 63 -9.39 -14.30 7.63
N TRP A 64 -8.08 -14.18 7.82
CA TRP A 64 -7.16 -15.31 7.99
C TRP A 64 -6.37 -15.23 9.30
N CYS A 65 -5.51 -14.22 9.46
CA CYS A 65 -4.61 -14.13 10.62
C CYS A 65 -5.35 -13.97 11.95
N ALA A 66 -6.34 -13.07 12.04
CA ALA A 66 -7.08 -12.89 13.28
C ALA A 66 -7.89 -14.14 13.68
N PRO A 67 -8.66 -14.78 12.77
CA PRO A 67 -9.34 -16.03 13.06
C PRO A 67 -8.40 -17.17 13.44
N SER A 68 -7.25 -17.34 12.77
CA SER A 68 -6.30 -18.42 13.08
C SER A 68 -5.78 -18.30 14.51
N VAL A 69 -5.49 -17.08 14.97
CA VAL A 69 -5.03 -16.79 16.34
C VAL A 69 -6.16 -16.91 17.38
N LEU A 70 -7.35 -16.36 17.10
CA LEU A 70 -8.44 -16.29 18.09
C LEU A 70 -9.18 -17.62 18.26
N ILE A 71 -9.46 -18.30 17.15
CA ILE A 71 -10.28 -19.51 17.11
C ILE A 71 -9.40 -20.76 17.23
N GLY A 72 -8.13 -20.68 16.79
CA GLY A 72 -7.22 -21.81 16.76
C GLY A 72 -7.59 -22.74 15.61
N PHE A 73 -7.15 -22.43 14.40
CA PHE A 73 -7.30 -23.34 13.27
C PHE A 73 -6.52 -24.63 13.53
N SER A 74 -7.03 -25.77 13.07
CA SER A 74 -6.31 -27.05 13.20
C SER A 74 -4.99 -26.99 12.44
N GLU A 75 -3.94 -27.63 12.97
CA GLU A 75 -2.62 -27.73 12.32
C GLU A 75 -2.74 -28.20 10.86
N GLU A 76 -3.57 -29.22 10.57
CA GLU A 76 -3.83 -29.69 9.19
C GLU A 76 -4.43 -28.63 8.24
N PHE A 77 -5.12 -27.61 8.78
CA PHE A 77 -5.70 -26.54 7.98
C PHE A 77 -4.71 -25.40 7.73
N LEU A 78 -3.74 -25.22 8.64
CA LEU A 78 -2.68 -24.23 8.56
C LEU A 78 -1.46 -24.74 7.78
N GLU A 79 -1.15 -26.04 7.84
CA GLU A 79 -0.10 -26.67 7.02
C GLU A 79 -0.61 -27.09 5.63
N GLY A 80 -1.87 -26.79 5.35
CA GLY A 80 -2.50 -27.14 4.08
C GLY A 80 -2.20 -26.13 2.97
N TYR A 81 -2.41 -26.57 1.72
CA TYR A 81 -2.35 -25.75 0.50
C TYR A 81 -3.07 -24.39 0.60
N ILE A 82 -4.10 -24.27 1.45
CA ILE A 82 -4.85 -23.02 1.62
C ILE A 82 -3.98 -21.93 2.27
N ASP A 83 -3.18 -22.26 3.29
CA ASP A 83 -2.36 -21.25 3.98
C ASP A 83 -1.30 -20.68 3.05
N GLU A 84 -0.64 -21.53 2.26
CA GLU A 84 0.32 -21.11 1.24
C GLU A 84 -0.32 -20.18 0.19
N VAL A 85 -1.55 -20.50 -0.25
CA VAL A 85 -2.29 -19.64 -1.19
C VAL A 85 -2.64 -18.29 -0.57
N VAL A 86 -3.02 -18.27 0.71
CA VAL A 86 -3.28 -17.00 1.40
C VAL A 86 -1.98 -16.20 1.59
N GLY A 87 -0.86 -16.88 1.83
CA GLY A 87 0.49 -16.30 1.83
C GLY A 87 0.87 -15.64 0.50
N GLN A 88 0.65 -16.34 -0.61
CA GLN A 88 0.84 -15.78 -1.96
C GLN A 88 -0.07 -14.57 -2.20
N LEU A 89 -1.32 -14.65 -1.77
CA LEU A 89 -2.29 -13.57 -1.92
C LEU A 89 -1.89 -12.33 -1.12
N ILE A 90 -1.45 -12.47 0.13
CA ILE A 90 -1.00 -11.33 0.93
C ILE A 90 0.27 -10.72 0.36
N MET A 91 1.21 -11.53 -0.15
CA MET A 91 2.42 -11.02 -0.80
C MET A 91 2.12 -10.24 -2.08
N LEU A 92 1.12 -10.66 -2.86
CA LEU A 92 0.64 -9.88 -4.00
C LEU A 92 0.15 -8.49 -3.57
N PHE A 93 -0.68 -8.42 -2.54
CA PHE A 93 -1.18 -7.15 -2.05
C PHE A 93 -0.10 -6.31 -1.36
N TRP A 94 0.87 -6.93 -0.68
CA TRP A 94 2.02 -6.27 -0.08
C TRP A 94 2.89 -5.57 -1.13
N TYR A 95 3.30 -6.29 -2.18
CA TYR A 95 4.07 -5.70 -3.27
C TYR A 95 3.27 -4.64 -4.04
N ALA A 96 1.99 -4.90 -4.29
CA ALA A 96 1.12 -3.90 -4.93
C ALA A 96 0.94 -2.66 -4.05
N SER A 97 0.94 -2.78 -2.72
CA SER A 97 0.89 -1.63 -1.81
C SER A 97 2.18 -0.82 -1.90
N ILE A 98 3.34 -1.45 -1.64
CA ILE A 98 4.61 -0.71 -1.56
C ILE A 98 5.00 -0.05 -2.90
N TYR A 99 4.85 -0.79 -4.01
CA TYR A 99 5.12 -0.23 -5.33
C TYR A 99 4.04 0.78 -5.75
N GLY A 100 2.80 0.61 -5.31
CA GLY A 100 1.71 1.56 -5.51
C GLY A 100 1.99 2.91 -4.86
N HIS A 101 2.47 2.90 -3.60
CA HIS A 101 2.89 4.10 -2.88
C HIS A 101 4.09 4.78 -3.56
N LEU A 102 5.07 4.02 -4.06
CA LEU A 102 6.16 4.58 -4.86
C LEU A 102 5.65 5.23 -6.15
N LEU A 103 4.77 4.56 -6.88
CA LEU A 103 4.17 5.09 -8.11
C LEU A 103 3.36 6.37 -7.83
N LEU A 104 2.62 6.41 -6.72
CA LEU A 104 1.86 7.57 -6.28
C LEU A 104 2.78 8.76 -5.94
N ALA A 105 3.87 8.51 -5.20
CA ALA A 105 4.87 9.52 -4.85
C ALA A 105 5.53 10.10 -6.11
N LEU A 106 5.94 9.25 -7.05
CA LEU A 106 6.51 9.66 -8.34
C LEU A 106 5.51 10.48 -9.17
N ASN A 107 4.26 10.03 -9.25
CA ASN A 107 3.20 10.75 -9.96
C ASN A 107 3.02 12.17 -9.40
N ARG A 108 2.96 12.32 -8.07
CA ARG A 108 2.87 13.63 -7.39
C ARG A 108 4.08 14.50 -7.73
N LEU A 109 5.29 13.96 -7.62
CA LEU A 109 6.53 14.67 -7.90
C LEU A 109 6.57 15.21 -9.34
N VAL A 110 6.24 14.38 -10.33
CA VAL A 110 6.23 14.78 -11.75
C VAL A 110 5.18 15.85 -12.01
N ALA A 111 3.99 15.74 -11.41
CA ALA A 111 2.93 16.75 -11.52
C ALA A 111 3.40 18.14 -11.03
N ILE A 112 4.21 18.18 -9.96
CA ILE A 112 4.69 19.43 -9.36
C ILE A 112 5.87 20.02 -10.12
N ILE A 113 6.88 19.20 -10.44
CA ILE A 113 8.16 19.68 -11.02
C ILE A 113 8.04 19.91 -12.53
N ARG A 114 7.27 19.08 -13.24
CA ARG A 114 7.18 19.09 -14.70
C ARG A 114 5.72 19.02 -15.20
N PRO A 115 4.88 20.03 -14.89
CA PRO A 115 3.47 20.02 -15.28
C PRO A 115 3.24 19.86 -16.79
N ILE A 116 4.13 20.42 -17.63
CA ILE A 116 4.04 20.31 -19.09
C ILE A 116 4.26 18.85 -19.56
N LYS A 117 5.21 18.12 -18.93
CA LYS A 117 5.46 16.71 -19.28
C LYS A 117 4.46 15.76 -18.63
N TYR A 118 3.84 16.14 -17.51
CA TYR A 118 2.86 15.34 -16.80
C TYR A 118 1.67 14.95 -17.68
N ASN A 119 1.07 15.92 -18.38
CA ASN A 119 -0.07 15.66 -19.28
C ASN A 119 0.28 14.74 -20.46
N SER A 120 1.56 14.71 -20.85
CA SER A 120 2.04 13.63 -21.69
C SER A 120 2.13 12.36 -20.85
N MET A 121 3.10 12.19 -19.96
CA MET A 121 3.36 10.90 -19.30
C MET A 121 2.13 10.21 -18.66
N PHE A 122 1.24 10.96 -18.00
CA PHE A 122 0.13 10.44 -17.19
C PHE A 122 -1.25 10.88 -17.74
N SER A 123 -1.57 10.48 -18.97
CA SER A 123 -2.97 10.58 -19.46
C SER A 123 -3.83 9.44 -18.91
N ASN A 124 -5.14 9.64 -18.76
CA ASN A 124 -6.05 8.63 -18.19
C ASN A 124 -5.94 7.25 -18.88
N ARG A 125 -5.87 7.22 -20.22
CA ARG A 125 -5.68 5.97 -20.98
C ARG A 125 -4.33 5.31 -20.69
N ARG A 126 -3.25 6.09 -20.60
CA ARG A 126 -1.91 5.56 -20.32
C ARG A 126 -1.79 5.02 -18.91
N VAL A 127 -2.40 5.69 -17.93
CA VAL A 127 -2.41 5.21 -16.55
C VAL A 127 -3.07 3.85 -16.42
N ILE A 128 -4.14 3.56 -17.17
CA ILE A 128 -4.76 2.23 -17.15
C ILE A 128 -3.75 1.17 -17.62
N TYR A 129 -3.00 1.42 -18.70
CA TYR A 129 -1.95 0.50 -19.16
C TYR A 129 -0.79 0.38 -18.18
N ILE A 130 -0.37 1.49 -17.55
CA ILE A 130 0.66 1.48 -16.50
C ILE A 130 0.21 0.61 -15.33
N LEU A 131 -1.03 0.76 -14.86
CA LEU A 131 -1.59 -0.03 -13.77
C LEU A 131 -1.73 -1.50 -14.14
N ALA A 132 -2.13 -1.82 -15.37
CA ALA A 132 -2.20 -3.20 -15.83
C ALA A 132 -0.81 -3.86 -15.86
N ALA A 133 0.20 -3.18 -16.41
CA ALA A 133 1.58 -3.66 -16.40
C ALA A 133 2.16 -3.78 -14.99
N PHE A 134 1.80 -2.86 -14.11
CA PHE A 134 2.16 -2.84 -12.69
C PHE A 134 1.60 -4.05 -11.94
N TRP A 135 0.31 -4.36 -12.08
CA TRP A 135 -0.30 -5.53 -11.43
C TRP A 135 0.26 -6.84 -12.00
N LEU A 136 0.51 -6.89 -13.32
CA LEU A 136 1.19 -8.02 -13.94
C LEU A 136 2.60 -8.21 -13.38
N PHE A 137 3.35 -7.13 -13.18
CA PHE A 137 4.67 -7.18 -12.54
C PHE A 137 4.58 -7.72 -11.12
N CYS A 138 3.63 -7.26 -10.31
CA CYS A 138 3.43 -7.78 -8.95
C CYS A 138 3.09 -9.28 -8.97
N LEU A 139 2.21 -9.71 -9.88
CA LEU A 139 1.90 -11.13 -10.07
C LEU A 139 3.13 -11.96 -10.43
N LEU A 140 3.98 -11.45 -11.33
CA LEU A 140 5.22 -12.12 -11.71
C LEU A 140 6.19 -12.24 -10.53
N VAL A 141 6.35 -11.20 -9.72
CA VAL A 141 7.19 -11.25 -8.50
C VAL A 141 6.67 -12.32 -7.53
N VAL A 142 5.35 -12.45 -7.40
CA VAL A 142 4.73 -13.41 -6.47
C VAL A 142 4.90 -14.86 -6.92
N THR A 143 5.17 -15.13 -8.20
CA THR A 143 5.35 -16.51 -8.70
C THR A 143 6.42 -17.30 -7.95
N VAL A 144 7.41 -16.63 -7.34
CA VAL A 144 8.45 -17.30 -6.54
C VAL A 144 7.89 -18.00 -5.29
N TYR A 145 6.79 -17.51 -4.72
CA TYR A 145 6.16 -18.08 -3.52
C TYR A 145 5.28 -19.32 -3.83
N PHE A 146 5.18 -19.72 -5.10
CA PHE A 146 4.54 -20.98 -5.49
C PHE A 146 5.48 -22.19 -5.39
N PHE A 147 6.78 -21.97 -5.19
CA PHE A 147 7.72 -23.04 -4.91
C PHE A 147 7.68 -23.38 -3.42
N GLU A 148 7.55 -24.66 -3.08
CA GLU A 148 7.47 -25.14 -1.69
C GLU A 148 8.67 -24.66 -0.84
N GLU A 149 9.89 -24.65 -1.41
CA GLU A 149 11.08 -24.14 -0.71
C GLU A 149 11.04 -22.64 -0.42
N CYS A 150 10.13 -21.89 -1.04
CA CYS A 150 10.04 -20.45 -0.96
C CYS A 150 8.66 -20.00 -0.44
N ASN A 151 7.89 -20.92 0.17
CA ASN A 151 6.55 -20.63 0.65
C ASN A 151 6.58 -19.57 1.76
N PHE A 152 5.42 -18.94 1.96
CA PHE A 152 5.21 -17.89 2.93
C PHE A 152 3.89 -18.17 3.64
N THR A 153 3.93 -18.38 4.94
CA THR A 153 2.82 -18.90 5.73
C THR A 153 2.67 -18.09 7.01
N PHE A 154 1.50 -18.16 7.63
CA PHE A 154 1.23 -17.39 8.84
C PHE A 154 1.32 -18.28 10.07
N ASP A 155 2.26 -17.97 10.97
CA ASP A 155 2.41 -18.68 12.23
C ASP A 155 1.52 -18.06 13.33
N PRO A 156 0.46 -18.76 13.78
CA PRO A 156 -0.46 -18.25 14.80
C PRO A 156 0.14 -18.27 16.22
N ASP A 157 1.26 -18.95 16.45
CA ASP A 157 1.92 -19.00 17.76
C ASP A 157 2.87 -17.82 17.96
N THR A 158 3.54 -17.39 16.90
CA THR A 158 4.43 -16.22 16.91
C THR A 158 3.78 -14.95 16.38
N PHE A 159 2.58 -15.05 15.81
CA PHE A 159 1.77 -13.95 15.25
C PHE A 159 2.42 -13.24 14.04
N VAL A 160 3.37 -13.90 13.39
CA VAL A 160 4.09 -13.35 12.24
C VAL A 160 3.87 -14.20 11.01
N TRP A 161 4.03 -13.56 9.86
CA TRP A 161 4.24 -14.29 8.63
C TRP A 161 5.70 -14.72 8.55
N ASP A 162 5.93 -15.98 8.21
CA ASP A 162 7.26 -16.55 8.13
C ASP A 162 7.55 -17.10 6.73
N TYR A 163 8.83 -17.10 6.39
CA TYR A 163 9.34 -17.69 5.15
C TYR A 163 9.80 -19.12 5.43
N ALA A 164 9.69 -19.99 4.44
CA ALA A 164 10.23 -21.34 4.53
C ALA A 164 11.66 -21.37 5.11
N GLU A 165 11.94 -22.29 6.04
CA GLU A 165 13.28 -22.49 6.63
C GLU A 165 14.27 -23.17 5.65
N THR A 166 14.37 -22.65 4.43
CA THR A 166 15.27 -23.13 3.39
C THR A 166 16.22 -22.02 2.94
N VAL A 167 17.19 -22.37 2.09
CA VAL A 167 18.05 -21.38 1.44
C VAL A 167 17.24 -20.39 0.61
N CYS A 168 16.17 -20.83 -0.06
CA CYS A 168 15.32 -19.93 -0.84
C CYS A 168 14.59 -18.92 0.06
N GLY A 169 13.90 -19.40 1.09
CA GLY A 169 13.17 -18.54 2.03
C GLY A 169 14.08 -17.52 2.71
N GLN A 170 15.30 -17.91 3.11
CA GLN A 170 16.30 -16.99 3.67
C GLN A 170 16.75 -15.91 2.68
N ILE A 171 16.98 -16.27 1.42
CA ILE A 171 17.35 -15.30 0.37
C ILE A 171 16.21 -14.31 0.14
N ILE A 172 14.98 -14.80 0.03
CA ILE A 172 13.80 -13.95 -0.20
C ILE A 172 13.58 -13.02 0.99
N SER A 173 13.52 -13.56 2.20
CA SER A 173 13.33 -12.79 3.44
C SER A 173 14.34 -11.64 3.56
N PHE A 174 15.63 -11.93 3.38
CA PHE A 174 16.65 -10.91 3.55
C PHE A 174 16.76 -9.94 2.36
N TYR A 175 16.91 -10.45 1.13
CA TYR A 175 17.20 -9.59 -0.02
C TYR A 175 15.96 -8.98 -0.66
N VAL A 176 14.89 -9.78 -0.80
CA VAL A 176 13.71 -9.43 -1.60
C VAL A 176 12.64 -8.73 -0.75
N ASP A 177 12.57 -9.04 0.54
CA ASP A 177 11.65 -8.35 1.46
C ASP A 177 12.38 -7.28 2.28
N LEU A 178 13.33 -7.66 3.14
CA LEU A 178 13.96 -6.71 4.05
C LEU A 178 14.77 -5.62 3.32
N VAL A 179 15.78 -5.99 2.52
CA VAL A 179 16.67 -5.02 1.84
C VAL A 179 15.88 -4.23 0.81
N HIS A 180 15.18 -4.92 -0.09
CA HIS A 180 14.42 -4.28 -1.15
C HIS A 180 13.29 -3.40 -0.60
N GLY A 181 12.48 -3.91 0.33
CA GLY A 181 11.41 -3.15 0.98
C GLY A 181 11.94 -1.92 1.69
N THR A 182 13.05 -2.04 2.43
CA THR A 182 13.70 -0.89 3.08
C THR A 182 14.14 0.16 2.06
N VAL A 183 14.78 -0.25 0.97
CA VAL A 183 15.23 0.67 -0.09
C VAL A 183 14.03 1.40 -0.72
N VAL A 184 12.95 0.68 -1.03
CA VAL A 184 11.74 1.28 -1.61
C VAL A 184 11.08 2.26 -0.63
N CYS A 185 10.96 1.89 0.65
CA CYS A 185 10.44 2.76 1.70
C CYS A 185 11.24 4.06 1.84
N VAL A 186 12.58 3.97 1.87
CA VAL A 186 13.46 5.14 1.90
C VAL A 186 13.24 6.01 0.66
N MET A 187 13.13 5.41 -0.52
CA MET A 187 12.85 6.15 -1.76
C MET A 187 11.49 6.88 -1.71
N ILE A 188 10.44 6.24 -1.21
CA ILE A 188 9.12 6.86 -1.02
C ILE A 188 9.23 8.09 -0.11
N ILE A 189 9.83 7.93 1.08
CA ILE A 189 9.99 9.02 2.05
C ILE A 189 10.76 10.19 1.44
N LEU A 190 11.85 9.92 0.71
CA LEU A 190 12.64 10.96 0.05
C LEU A 190 11.82 11.68 -1.03
N ILE A 191 11.12 10.94 -1.89
CA ILE A 191 10.32 11.51 -2.99
C ILE A 191 9.18 12.37 -2.44
N ASP A 192 8.43 11.87 -1.45
CA ASP A 192 7.33 12.62 -0.83
C ASP A 192 7.83 13.86 -0.09
N THR A 193 8.99 13.76 0.59
CA THR A 193 9.62 14.92 1.22
C THR A 193 9.98 15.99 0.18
N ILE A 194 10.56 15.59 -0.95
CA ILE A 194 10.88 16.51 -2.05
C ILE A 194 9.60 17.12 -2.64
N ALA A 195 8.57 16.31 -2.89
CA ALA A 195 7.28 16.76 -3.40
C ALA A 195 6.63 17.78 -2.45
N PHE A 196 6.60 17.49 -1.15
CA PHE A 196 6.09 18.39 -0.12
C PHE A 196 6.87 19.71 -0.10
N CYS A 197 8.21 19.66 -0.04
CA CYS A 197 9.05 20.86 -0.09
C CYS A 197 8.81 21.69 -1.37
N ALA A 198 8.63 21.03 -2.52
CA ALA A 198 8.35 21.69 -3.79
C ALA A 198 6.98 22.39 -3.78
N ILE A 199 5.94 21.75 -3.22
CA ILE A 199 4.61 22.35 -3.03
C ILE A 199 4.72 23.60 -2.14
N VAL A 200 5.38 23.48 -0.97
CA VAL A 200 5.53 24.60 -0.03
C VAL A 200 6.28 25.76 -0.66
N LYS A 201 7.37 25.49 -1.41
CA LYS A 201 8.11 26.53 -2.14
C LYS A 201 7.24 27.22 -3.20
N LYS A 202 6.46 26.46 -3.97
CA LYS A 202 5.54 26.99 -4.98
C LYS A 202 4.44 27.85 -4.34
N TYR A 203 3.84 27.37 -3.26
CA TYR A 203 2.83 28.10 -2.50
C TYR A 203 3.35 29.43 -1.95
N LYS A 204 4.54 29.43 -1.31
CA LYS A 204 5.18 30.65 -0.81
C LYS A 204 5.49 31.67 -1.92
N ARG A 205 5.89 31.21 -3.11
CA ARG A 205 6.12 32.09 -4.27
C ARG A 205 4.83 32.75 -4.76
N LEU A 206 3.73 31.99 -4.83
CA LEU A 206 2.43 32.53 -5.24
C LEU A 206 1.92 33.59 -4.26
N LEU A 207 2.11 33.40 -2.95
CA LEU A 207 1.76 34.40 -1.93
C LEU A 207 2.57 35.71 -2.01
N ARG A 208 3.78 35.68 -2.56
CA ARG A 208 4.63 36.88 -2.72
C ARG A 208 4.30 37.71 -3.96
N SER A 209 3.52 37.17 -4.90
CA SER A 209 3.09 37.88 -6.11
C SER A 209 1.66 38.42 -5.93
N SER A 210 1.45 39.72 -6.15
CA SER A 210 0.11 40.35 -6.06
C SER A 210 -0.87 39.77 -7.08
N VAL A 211 -0.38 39.38 -8.27
CA VAL A 211 -1.13 38.67 -9.32
C VAL A 211 -1.33 37.18 -8.97
N GLY A 212 -0.44 36.61 -8.15
CA GLY A 212 -0.49 35.22 -7.68
C GLY A 212 -1.39 34.99 -6.47
N LEU A 213 -1.95 36.03 -5.85
CA LEU A 213 -2.78 35.89 -4.64
C LEU A 213 -4.11 35.18 -4.92
N THR A 214 -4.72 35.44 -6.09
CA THR A 214 -5.95 34.76 -6.53
C THR A 214 -5.71 33.28 -6.83
N GLU A 215 -4.58 32.96 -7.47
CA GLU A 215 -4.10 31.60 -7.73
C GLU A 215 -3.67 30.88 -6.43
N ALA A 216 -3.02 31.58 -5.49
CA ALA A 216 -2.64 31.06 -4.18
C ALA A 216 -3.87 30.74 -3.33
N THR A 217 -4.94 31.53 -3.44
CA THR A 217 -6.20 31.31 -2.72
C THR A 217 -6.92 30.07 -3.27
N LYS A 218 -6.98 29.90 -4.59
CA LYS A 218 -7.46 28.67 -5.24
C LYS A 218 -6.60 27.45 -4.88
N LEU A 219 -5.28 27.59 -4.88
CA LEU A 219 -4.37 26.52 -4.47
C LEU A 219 -4.52 26.17 -2.99
N LYS A 220 -4.74 27.14 -2.09
CA LYS A 220 -5.00 26.91 -0.66
C LYS A 220 -6.32 26.16 -0.44
N GLN A 221 -7.36 26.46 -1.22
CA GLN A 221 -8.61 25.71 -1.22
C GLN A 221 -8.40 24.27 -1.72
N ASN A 222 -7.69 24.08 -2.83
CA ASN A 222 -7.38 22.75 -3.35
C ASN A 222 -6.52 21.94 -2.38
N VAL A 223 -5.49 22.54 -1.76
CA VAL A 223 -4.64 21.86 -0.76
C VAL A 223 -5.42 21.53 0.51
N ARG A 224 -6.34 22.39 0.97
CA ARG A 224 -7.24 22.03 2.09
C ARG A 224 -8.10 20.81 1.77
N LEU A 225 -8.60 20.71 0.54
CA LEU A 225 -9.33 19.52 0.08
C LEU A 225 -8.42 18.29 0.05
N TYR A 226 -7.16 18.42 -0.38
CA TYR A 226 -6.18 17.32 -0.34
C TYR A 226 -5.84 16.87 1.10
N VAL A 227 -5.70 17.80 2.05
CA VAL A 227 -5.36 17.47 3.46
C VAL A 227 -6.54 16.88 4.22
N GLN A 228 -7.77 17.27 3.90
CA GLN A 228 -8.99 16.67 4.48
C GLN A 228 -9.24 15.22 4.02
N VAL A 229 -8.57 14.75 2.97
CA VAL A 229 -8.64 13.35 2.50
C VAL A 229 -7.60 12.47 3.22
N SER A 230 -6.57 13.07 3.82
CA SER A 230 -5.47 12.37 4.50
C SER A 230 -5.60 12.30 6.03
N SER A 231 -6.76 12.66 6.57
CA SER A 231 -7.06 12.63 8.02
C SER A 231 -8.25 11.73 8.30
#